data_AF-Q0GN16-F1
#
_entry.id   AF-Q0GN16-F1
#
_cell.length_a   1.000
_cell.length_b   1.000
_cell.length_c   1.000
_cell.angle_alpha   90.00
_cell.angle_beta   90.00
_cell.angle_gamma   90.00
#
_symmetry.space_group_name_H-M   'P 1'
#
loop_
_entity.id
_entity.type
_entity.pdbx_description
1 polymer ?
#
loop_
_entity_poly.entity_id
_entity_poly.type
_entity_poly.pdbx_seq_one_letter_code
_entity_poly.pdbx_strand_id
1 'polypeptide(L)'
;YYTPEYDTKDTDILAAFRMTPQPGVPPEEAGAAVAAESSTGTWTTVWTDGLTSLDRYKGRCYDIEPVAGEENQYIAYVAYPLDLFEEGSVTNMFTSIVGNVFGFKALRALRLEDLRIPPAYSKTFQGPPHGIQVERDKLNKYGRPLLGCTIKPKLGLSAKNYGRAVYECLRGGLDFTKDDENVNSQPFMRWRDRFLFVAEALFKSQAETGEVKGHYLNATAGTCEEMMKRAIFARELGAPIVMHDYLTGGFTANTSLAHYCRDNGLLLHIHRAMHAVIDRQRNHGMHFRVLAKALRMSGGDHVHAGTVVGKLEGEREVTLGFVDSLRDDYIEKDRSRGIYFTQDWVSMPGVFPVASGGIHVWHMPALTEIFGDDSVLQFGGGTLGHPWGNAPGAVANRVASEACVQARKEGRD
;
A
#
# COMPACT_ATOMS: atom_id res chain seq x y z
N TYR A 1 20.28 23.49 -11.92
CA TYR A 1 19.64 22.42 -11.12
C TYR A 1 20.24 21.03 -11.40
N TYR A 2 21.05 20.86 -12.46
CA TYR A 2 21.98 19.73 -12.58
C TYR A 2 23.28 20.04 -11.84
N THR A 3 23.69 19.17 -10.91
CA THR A 3 24.87 19.32 -10.05
C THR A 3 25.49 17.94 -9.82
N PRO A 4 26.20 17.38 -10.83
CA PRO A 4 26.74 16.02 -10.79
C PRO A 4 27.79 15.78 -9.69
N GLU A 5 28.37 16.85 -9.15
CA GLU A 5 29.32 16.84 -8.05
C GLU A 5 28.67 16.87 -6.66
N TYR A 6 27.34 16.86 -6.56
CA TYR A 6 26.64 16.96 -5.28
C TYR A 6 26.70 15.65 -4.50
N ASP A 7 27.35 15.69 -3.34
CA ASP A 7 27.29 14.62 -2.35
C ASP A 7 25.94 14.69 -1.59
N THR A 8 25.14 13.63 -1.72
CA THR A 8 23.84 13.54 -1.05
C THR A 8 24.02 13.55 0.47
N LYS A 9 23.15 14.27 1.18
CA LYS A 9 23.14 14.26 2.65
C LYS A 9 22.24 13.15 3.15
N ASP A 10 22.51 12.65 4.36
CA ASP A 10 21.65 11.65 5.01
C ASP A 10 20.21 12.12 5.22
N THR A 11 20.01 13.43 5.32
CA THR A 11 18.69 14.08 5.48
C THR A 11 17.97 14.34 4.16
N ASP A 12 18.60 14.15 3.01
CA ASP A 12 17.95 14.44 1.73
C ASP A 12 16.93 13.34 1.39
N ILE A 13 15.74 13.74 0.92
CA ILE A 13 14.85 12.85 0.19
C ILE A 13 15.46 12.62 -1.19
N LEU A 14 15.62 11.37 -1.60
CA LEU A 14 16.17 11.04 -2.93
C LEU A 14 15.07 10.42 -3.79
N ALA A 15 15.05 10.78 -5.07
CA ALA A 15 14.12 10.24 -6.05
C ALA A 15 14.86 9.67 -7.26
N ALA A 16 14.43 8.50 -7.73
CA ALA A 16 14.88 7.92 -8.99
C ALA A 16 13.76 8.06 -10.02
N PHE A 17 13.97 8.90 -11.03
CA PHE A 17 13.03 9.13 -12.11
C PHE A 17 13.49 8.45 -13.39
N ARG A 18 12.68 7.53 -13.93
CA ARG A 18 12.81 7.09 -15.31
C ARG A 18 12.25 8.16 -16.23
N MET A 19 13.11 8.82 -16.98
CA MET A 19 12.75 9.91 -17.90
C MET A 19 12.96 9.50 -19.36
N THR A 20 12.04 9.92 -20.22
CA THR A 20 12.17 9.87 -21.67
C THR A 20 12.08 11.30 -22.21
N PRO A 21 13.22 11.95 -22.51
CA PRO A 21 13.22 13.30 -23.08
C PRO A 21 12.58 13.36 -24.47
N GLN A 22 12.11 14.53 -24.89
CA GLN A 22 11.79 14.79 -26.30
C GLN A 22 13.05 14.74 -27.17
N PRO A 23 12.94 14.41 -28.46
CA PRO A 23 14.06 14.51 -29.39
C PRO A 23 14.69 15.91 -29.35
N GLY A 24 16.02 15.96 -29.23
CA GLY A 24 16.77 17.22 -29.14
C GLY A 24 16.85 17.85 -27.74
N VAL A 25 16.19 17.29 -26.73
CA VAL A 25 16.35 17.71 -25.32
C VAL A 25 17.46 16.86 -24.67
N PRO A 26 18.57 17.48 -24.21
CA PRO A 26 19.62 16.76 -23.50
C PRO A 26 19.10 16.12 -22.20
N PRO A 27 19.57 14.92 -21.83
CA PRO A 27 19.13 14.26 -20.60
C PRO A 27 19.49 15.08 -19.35
N GLU A 28 20.61 15.81 -19.36
CA GLU A 28 21.04 16.69 -18.26
C GLU A 28 20.04 17.83 -18.04
N GLU A 29 19.56 18.44 -19.13
CA GLU A 29 18.55 19.49 -19.08
C GLU A 29 17.18 18.94 -18.64
N ALA A 30 16.80 17.76 -19.12
CA ALA A 30 15.60 17.06 -18.68
C ALA A 30 15.63 16.77 -17.17
N GLY A 31 16.74 16.22 -16.66
CA GLY A 31 16.94 15.98 -15.23
C GLY A 31 16.97 17.27 -14.41
N ALA A 32 17.63 18.32 -14.90
CA ALA A 32 17.64 19.63 -14.27
C ALA A 32 16.23 20.25 -14.18
N ALA A 33 15.44 20.15 -15.25
CA ALA A 33 14.08 20.68 -15.30
C ALA A 33 13.16 19.95 -14.31
N VAL A 34 13.25 18.61 -14.23
CA VAL A 34 12.54 17.83 -13.20
C VAL A 34 12.95 18.31 -11.81
N ALA A 35 14.24 18.42 -11.52
CA ALA A 35 14.72 18.86 -10.21
C ALA A 35 14.27 20.29 -9.87
N ALA A 36 14.30 21.21 -10.83
CA ALA A 36 13.90 22.60 -10.65
C ALA A 36 12.41 22.72 -10.29
N GLU A 37 11.54 22.18 -11.13
CA GLU A 37 10.09 22.39 -11.07
C GLU A 37 9.37 21.42 -10.12
N SER A 38 10.13 20.56 -9.44
CA SER A 38 9.70 19.82 -8.25
C SER A 38 10.32 20.35 -6.95
N SER A 39 10.99 21.51 -6.99
CA SER A 39 11.54 22.18 -5.82
C SER A 39 11.25 23.70 -5.81
N THR A 40 12.09 24.51 -6.45
CA THR A 40 12.07 25.98 -6.31
C THR A 40 12.08 26.73 -7.64
N GLY A 41 12.34 26.05 -8.75
CA GLY A 41 12.54 26.70 -10.05
C GLY A 41 11.23 26.98 -10.80
N THR A 42 11.33 27.89 -11.77
CA THR A 42 10.32 28.11 -12.81
C THR A 42 11.01 28.40 -14.14
N TRP A 43 10.24 28.60 -15.21
CA TRP A 43 10.71 28.70 -16.60
C TRP A 43 11.60 29.93 -16.93
N THR A 44 11.70 30.92 -16.04
CA THR A 44 12.55 32.11 -16.22
C THR A 44 13.17 32.54 -14.90
N THR A 45 14.29 33.26 -14.95
CA THR A 45 14.94 33.79 -13.75
C THR A 45 14.04 34.78 -13.04
N VAL A 46 13.91 34.61 -11.72
CA VAL A 46 13.15 35.51 -10.86
C VAL A 46 14.09 36.14 -9.84
N TRP A 47 14.05 37.47 -9.71
CA TRP A 47 14.94 38.20 -8.80
C TRP A 47 14.72 37.84 -7.33
N THR A 48 13.53 37.31 -7.00
CA THR A 48 13.16 36.85 -5.66
C THR A 48 14.00 35.67 -5.18
N ASP A 49 14.71 34.96 -6.07
CA ASP A 49 15.71 33.98 -5.67
C ASP A 49 16.80 34.61 -4.78
N GLY A 50 17.12 35.89 -5.01
CA GLY A 50 18.07 36.67 -4.20
C GLY A 50 17.56 37.04 -2.81
N LEU A 51 16.29 36.79 -2.49
CA LEU A 51 15.73 36.97 -1.15
C LEU A 51 15.87 35.72 -0.28
N THR A 52 16.29 34.60 -0.85
CA THR A 52 16.45 33.31 -0.16
C THR A 52 17.83 32.70 -0.47
N SER A 53 18.11 31.55 0.10
CA SER A 53 19.32 30.77 -0.22
C SER A 53 18.94 29.63 -1.16
N LEU A 54 18.99 29.88 -2.47
CA LEU A 54 18.72 28.84 -3.48
C LEU A 54 19.66 27.65 -3.31
N ASP A 55 20.92 27.88 -2.91
CA ASP A 55 21.86 26.80 -2.62
C ASP A 55 21.46 25.92 -1.45
N ARG A 56 20.60 26.39 -0.53
CA ARG A 56 20.00 25.54 0.51
C ARG A 56 18.82 24.75 -0.04
N TYR A 57 17.89 25.41 -0.73
CA TYR A 57 16.55 24.88 -1.03
C TYR A 57 16.40 24.19 -2.38
N LYS A 58 17.29 24.43 -3.35
CA LYS A 58 17.15 23.82 -4.68
C LYS A 58 17.21 22.30 -4.60
N GLY A 59 16.28 21.65 -5.30
CA GLY A 59 16.42 20.26 -5.70
C GLY A 59 17.61 20.12 -6.66
N ARG A 60 18.28 18.97 -6.62
CA ARG A 60 19.53 18.75 -7.36
C ARG A 60 19.47 17.45 -8.11
N CYS A 61 19.48 17.50 -9.43
CA CYS A 61 19.76 16.31 -10.24
C CYS A 61 21.27 16.05 -10.16
N TYR A 62 21.66 15.01 -9.41
CA TYR A 62 23.05 14.75 -9.06
C TYR A 62 23.65 13.57 -9.83
N ASP A 63 22.83 12.74 -10.47
CA ASP A 63 23.32 11.65 -11.30
C ASP A 63 22.29 11.30 -12.38
N ILE A 64 22.77 10.82 -13.53
CA ILE A 64 21.96 10.38 -14.67
C ILE A 64 22.63 9.17 -15.30
N GLU A 65 21.90 8.05 -15.37
CA GLU A 65 22.37 6.83 -16.05
C GLU A 65 21.43 6.42 -17.19
N PRO A 66 21.94 5.92 -18.31
CA PRO A 66 21.10 5.35 -19.38
C PRO A 66 20.43 4.05 -18.91
N VAL A 67 19.20 3.81 -19.36
CA VAL A 67 18.49 2.55 -19.10
C VAL A 67 18.93 1.49 -20.11
N ALA A 68 19.49 0.39 -19.61
CA ALA A 68 19.90 -0.73 -20.45
C ALA A 68 18.72 -1.30 -21.28
N GLY A 69 18.95 -1.47 -22.58
CA GLY A 69 17.97 -2.02 -23.52
C GLY A 69 16.89 -1.05 -24.02
N GLU A 70 16.88 0.20 -23.55
CA GLU A 70 15.92 1.22 -23.99
C GLU A 70 16.65 2.35 -24.73
N GLU A 71 16.08 2.82 -25.83
CA GLU A 71 16.60 3.97 -26.57
C GLU A 71 16.08 5.29 -25.96
N ASN A 72 16.99 6.23 -25.67
CA ASN A 72 16.65 7.55 -25.15
C ASN A 72 15.83 7.55 -23.83
N GLN A 73 16.09 6.56 -22.97
CA GLN A 73 15.59 6.50 -21.59
C GLN A 73 16.73 6.55 -20.59
N TYR A 74 16.51 7.26 -19.49
CA TYR A 74 17.50 7.47 -18.45
C TYR A 74 16.85 7.35 -17.06
N ILE A 75 17.64 7.01 -16.05
CA ILE A 75 17.29 7.24 -14.66
C ILE A 75 17.99 8.52 -14.22
N ALA A 76 17.22 9.56 -13.89
CA ALA A 76 17.71 10.75 -13.22
C ALA A 76 17.52 10.62 -11.72
N TYR A 77 18.60 10.85 -10.97
CA TYR A 77 18.58 10.87 -9.52
C TYR A 77 18.51 12.31 -9.03
N VAL A 78 17.50 12.61 -8.22
CA VAL A 78 17.24 13.95 -7.68
C VAL A 78 17.30 13.91 -6.16
N ALA A 79 18.06 14.83 -5.56
CA ALA A 79 18.13 15.04 -4.12
C ALA A 79 17.35 16.30 -3.72
N TYR A 80 16.50 16.17 -2.71
CA TYR A 80 15.68 17.25 -2.17
C TYR A 80 16.06 17.51 -0.71
N PRO A 81 16.40 18.76 -0.35
CA PRO A 81 16.62 19.15 1.04
C PRO A 81 15.39 18.83 1.91
N LEU A 82 15.63 18.34 3.13
CA LEU A 82 14.58 17.99 4.10
C LEU A 82 13.58 19.13 4.33
N ASP A 83 14.08 20.36 4.46
CA ASP A 83 13.31 21.56 4.79
C ASP A 83 12.23 21.92 3.74
N LEU A 84 12.21 21.27 2.58
CA LEU A 84 11.17 21.48 1.56
C LEU A 84 9.83 20.83 1.92
N PHE A 85 9.83 19.91 2.88
CA PHE A 85 8.71 19.01 3.11
C PHE A 85 8.04 19.27 4.45
N GLU A 86 6.72 19.43 4.41
CA GLU A 86 5.89 19.48 5.61
C GLU A 86 5.96 18.15 6.36
N GLU A 87 6.25 18.22 7.65
CA GLU A 87 6.34 17.09 8.56
C GLU A 87 5.01 16.32 8.64
N GLY A 88 5.07 15.00 8.48
CA GLY A 88 3.89 14.13 8.59
C GLY A 88 2.92 14.21 7.40
N SER A 89 3.31 14.86 6.29
CA SER A 89 2.43 15.11 5.14
C SER A 89 2.90 14.40 3.86
N VAL A 90 2.42 13.17 3.62
CA VAL A 90 2.63 12.47 2.33
C VAL A 90 2.07 13.32 1.18
N THR A 91 0.96 14.01 1.42
CA THR A 91 0.33 14.93 0.46
C THR A 91 1.30 16.02 0.02
N ASN A 92 1.98 16.70 0.94
CA ASN A 92 2.96 17.73 0.60
C ASN A 92 4.16 17.13 -0.16
N MET A 93 4.71 16.00 0.32
CA MET A 93 5.82 15.30 -0.36
C MET A 93 5.49 14.99 -1.82
N PHE A 94 4.31 14.42 -2.10
CA PHE A 94 3.89 14.15 -3.47
C PHE A 94 3.53 15.40 -4.26
N THR A 95 3.01 16.45 -3.62
CA THR A 95 2.74 17.73 -4.29
C THR A 95 4.02 18.31 -4.89
N SER A 96 5.14 18.22 -4.17
CA SER A 96 6.44 18.66 -4.71
C SER A 96 6.99 17.68 -5.76
N ILE A 97 7.17 16.41 -5.40
CA ILE A 97 7.92 15.44 -6.22
C ILE A 97 7.18 15.06 -7.52
N VAL A 98 5.85 14.94 -7.47
CA VAL A 98 5.04 14.45 -8.60
C VAL A 98 3.92 15.40 -9.02
N GLY A 99 3.90 16.64 -8.52
CA GLY A 99 2.82 17.59 -8.77
C GLY A 99 2.69 18.01 -10.24
N ASN A 100 3.76 18.59 -10.80
CA ASN A 100 3.70 19.21 -12.14
C ASN A 100 4.59 18.53 -13.18
N VAL A 101 5.72 17.95 -12.75
CA VAL A 101 6.82 17.52 -13.65
C VAL A 101 6.43 16.45 -14.67
N PHE A 102 5.36 15.69 -14.41
CA PHE A 102 4.84 14.66 -15.32
C PHE A 102 4.15 15.23 -16.57
N GLY A 103 3.73 16.50 -16.54
CA GLY A 103 3.09 17.20 -17.65
C GLY A 103 4.04 18.03 -18.52
N PHE A 104 5.35 17.94 -18.30
CA PHE A 104 6.33 18.80 -18.97
C PHE A 104 6.44 18.49 -20.46
N LYS A 105 6.26 19.50 -21.32
CA LYS A 105 6.32 19.33 -22.79
C LYS A 105 7.66 18.79 -23.29
N ALA A 106 8.75 19.11 -22.59
CA ALA A 106 10.11 18.66 -22.91
C ALA A 106 10.35 17.17 -22.59
N LEU A 107 9.41 16.50 -21.92
CA LEU A 107 9.43 15.08 -21.61
C LEU A 107 8.32 14.36 -22.40
N ARG A 108 8.65 13.22 -23.00
CA ARG A 108 7.66 12.31 -23.58
C ARG A 108 7.00 11.44 -22.53
N ALA A 109 7.79 11.03 -21.54
CA ALA A 109 7.32 10.24 -20.42
C ALA A 109 8.22 10.45 -19.20
N LEU A 110 7.63 10.29 -18.01
CA LEU A 110 8.32 10.34 -16.73
C LEU A 110 7.68 9.31 -15.82
N ARG A 111 8.51 8.54 -15.10
CA ARG A 111 8.05 7.61 -14.07
C ARG A 111 8.89 7.74 -12.82
N LEU A 112 8.25 7.91 -11.66
CA LEU A 112 8.94 7.83 -10.37
C LEU A 112 9.11 6.36 -9.99
N GLU A 113 10.35 5.87 -9.99
CA GLU A 113 10.66 4.46 -9.72
C GLU A 113 10.82 4.17 -8.23
N ASP A 114 11.47 5.05 -7.48
CA ASP A 114 11.71 4.84 -6.05
C ASP A 114 11.99 6.16 -5.32
N LEU A 115 11.81 6.13 -3.99
CA LEU A 115 12.18 7.20 -3.07
C LEU A 115 13.05 6.67 -1.94
N ARG A 116 14.12 7.37 -1.59
CA ARG A 116 14.78 7.25 -0.28
C ARG A 116 14.11 8.23 0.66
N ILE A 117 13.44 7.71 1.68
CA ILE A 117 12.89 8.52 2.76
C ILE A 117 13.92 8.56 3.89
N PRO A 118 14.50 9.72 4.24
CA PRO A 118 15.49 9.81 5.29
C PRO A 118 14.83 9.59 6.66
N PRO A 119 15.54 8.99 7.64
CA PRO A 119 15.02 8.80 8.99
C PRO A 119 14.46 10.07 9.63
N ALA A 120 15.11 11.22 9.42
CA ALA A 120 14.65 12.50 9.94
C ALA A 120 13.23 12.88 9.47
N TYR A 121 12.84 12.48 8.25
CA TYR A 121 11.48 12.70 7.74
C TYR A 121 10.52 11.59 8.17
N SER A 122 10.93 10.32 8.07
CA SER A 122 10.02 9.21 8.42
C SER A 122 9.59 9.25 9.90
N LYS A 123 10.44 9.75 10.80
CA LYS A 123 10.11 9.94 12.23
C LYS A 123 9.05 11.00 12.50
N THR A 124 8.71 11.85 11.54
CA THR A 124 7.59 12.79 11.68
C THR A 124 6.23 12.15 11.44
N PHE A 125 6.20 10.91 10.93
CA PHE A 125 4.98 10.17 10.66
C PHE A 125 4.68 9.18 11.77
N GLN A 126 3.39 8.93 12.00
CA GLN A 126 2.94 7.87 12.89
C GLN A 126 3.33 6.48 12.37
N GLY A 127 3.22 6.27 11.06
CA GLY A 127 3.25 4.95 10.46
C GLY A 127 1.98 4.13 10.70
N PRO A 128 2.04 2.79 10.52
CA PRO A 128 0.89 1.91 10.72
C PRO A 128 0.26 2.05 12.11
N PRO A 129 -1.09 2.03 12.25
CA PRO A 129 -1.76 2.13 13.55
C PRO A 129 -1.38 1.04 14.57
N HIS A 130 -0.89 -0.10 14.15
CA HIS A 130 -0.47 -1.19 15.03
C HIS A 130 0.76 -1.91 14.47
N GLY A 131 0.72 -2.21 13.17
CA GLY A 131 1.73 -3.01 12.49
C GLY A 131 1.67 -4.50 12.84
N ILE A 132 2.51 -5.27 12.16
CA ILE A 132 2.46 -6.74 12.10
C ILE A 132 2.43 -7.39 13.49
N GLN A 133 3.36 -7.05 14.37
CA GLN A 133 3.52 -7.73 15.66
C GLN A 133 2.32 -7.51 16.57
N VAL A 134 1.90 -6.24 16.74
CA VAL A 134 0.76 -5.90 17.60
C VAL A 134 -0.55 -6.47 17.05
N GLU A 135 -0.71 -6.51 15.72
CA GLU A 135 -1.88 -7.16 15.12
C GLU A 135 -1.93 -8.65 15.44
N ARG A 136 -0.80 -9.38 15.31
CA ARG A 136 -0.75 -10.80 15.71
C ARG A 136 -1.10 -11.00 17.18
N ASP A 137 -0.59 -10.14 18.05
CA ASP A 137 -0.86 -10.18 19.49
C ASP A 137 -2.35 -9.94 19.80
N LYS A 138 -2.95 -8.94 19.15
CA LYS A 138 -4.40 -8.66 19.28
C LYS A 138 -5.28 -9.80 18.82
N LEU A 139 -4.88 -10.50 17.77
CA LEU A 139 -5.65 -11.60 17.18
C LEU A 139 -5.34 -12.95 17.83
N ASN A 140 -4.23 -13.05 18.57
CA ASN A 140 -3.65 -14.28 19.09
C ASN A 140 -3.39 -15.32 17.98
N LYS A 141 -2.75 -14.90 16.87
CA LYS A 141 -2.52 -15.73 15.67
C LYS A 141 -1.07 -15.64 15.19
N TYR A 142 -0.34 -16.76 15.26
CA TYR A 142 1.10 -16.83 14.97
C TYR A 142 1.47 -18.00 14.07
N GLY A 143 2.63 -17.90 13.42
CA GLY A 143 3.30 -19.01 12.74
C GLY A 143 2.62 -19.53 11.48
N ARG A 144 1.73 -18.72 10.87
CA ARG A 144 1.12 -18.92 9.56
C ARG A 144 0.64 -17.58 8.96
N PRO A 145 0.41 -17.52 7.64
CA PRO A 145 -0.37 -16.45 7.03
C PRO A 145 -1.77 -16.34 7.62
N LEU A 146 -2.29 -15.11 7.71
CA LEU A 146 -3.70 -14.87 8.00
C LEU A 146 -4.54 -15.15 6.75
N LEU A 147 -5.77 -15.60 6.92
CA LEU A 147 -6.66 -15.96 5.83
C LEU A 147 -7.87 -15.04 5.77
N GLY A 148 -8.11 -14.46 4.59
CA GLY A 148 -9.19 -13.52 4.35
C GLY A 148 -10.08 -13.88 3.16
N CYS A 149 -11.18 -13.17 3.00
CA CYS A 149 -12.08 -13.32 1.86
C CYS A 149 -12.91 -12.06 1.59
N THR A 150 -12.89 -11.56 0.36
CA THR A 150 -13.83 -10.53 -0.10
C THR A 150 -15.20 -11.15 -0.41
N ILE A 151 -16.27 -10.63 0.20
CA ILE A 151 -17.63 -11.11 -0.07
C ILE A 151 -18.03 -10.81 -1.53
N LYS A 152 -18.78 -11.72 -2.15
CA LYS A 152 -19.24 -11.68 -3.54
C LYS A 152 -20.75 -11.98 -3.64
N PRO A 153 -21.45 -11.53 -4.70
CA PRO A 153 -20.98 -10.65 -5.78
C PRO A 153 -20.51 -9.29 -5.25
N LYS A 154 -19.69 -8.56 -6.02
CA LYS A 154 -19.07 -7.30 -5.54
C LYS A 154 -20.14 -6.33 -4.99
N LEU A 155 -21.23 -6.16 -5.73
CA LEU A 155 -22.35 -5.29 -5.40
C LEU A 155 -23.68 -6.04 -5.53
N GLY A 156 -24.73 -5.53 -4.89
CA GLY A 156 -26.11 -6.02 -5.04
C GLY A 156 -26.62 -6.93 -3.92
N LEU A 157 -25.76 -7.37 -2.99
CA LEU A 157 -26.24 -8.07 -1.78
C LEU A 157 -26.92 -7.10 -0.82
N SER A 158 -28.01 -7.56 -0.20
CA SER A 158 -28.60 -6.86 0.96
C SER A 158 -27.74 -7.04 2.21
N ALA A 159 -27.88 -6.12 3.17
CA ALA A 159 -27.12 -6.15 4.44
C ALA A 159 -27.23 -7.49 5.19
N LYS A 160 -28.45 -8.04 5.29
CA LYS A 160 -28.69 -9.33 5.97
C LYS A 160 -27.99 -10.50 5.26
N ASN A 161 -28.03 -10.54 3.93
CA ASN A 161 -27.35 -11.58 3.17
C ASN A 161 -25.82 -11.40 3.21
N TYR A 162 -25.34 -10.16 3.32
CA TYR A 162 -23.94 -9.86 3.56
C TYR A 162 -23.46 -10.48 4.87
N GLY A 163 -24.18 -10.23 5.98
CA GLY A 163 -23.90 -10.83 7.29
C GLY A 163 -23.94 -12.37 7.24
N ARG A 164 -24.91 -12.97 6.54
CA ARG A 164 -24.94 -14.43 6.34
C ARG A 164 -23.67 -14.95 5.66
N ALA A 165 -23.25 -14.32 4.56
CA ALA A 165 -22.06 -14.74 3.83
C ALA A 165 -20.79 -14.61 4.69
N VAL A 166 -20.69 -13.54 5.48
CA VAL A 166 -19.61 -13.31 6.45
C VAL A 166 -19.56 -14.43 7.49
N TYR A 167 -20.69 -14.72 8.15
CA TYR A 167 -20.78 -15.76 9.16
C TYR A 167 -20.30 -17.12 8.62
N GLU A 168 -20.81 -17.52 7.46
CA GLU A 168 -20.47 -18.82 6.86
C GLU A 168 -18.98 -18.94 6.52
N CYS A 169 -18.34 -17.87 6.05
CA CYS A 169 -16.91 -17.90 5.76
C CYS A 169 -16.07 -17.98 7.05
N LEU A 170 -16.42 -17.18 8.07
CA LEU A 170 -15.64 -17.08 9.31
C LEU A 170 -15.74 -18.36 10.14
N ARG A 171 -16.95 -18.94 10.27
CA ARG A 171 -17.13 -20.21 10.99
C ARG A 171 -16.40 -21.38 10.33
N GLY A 172 -16.18 -21.30 9.01
CA GLY A 172 -15.43 -22.30 8.25
C GLY A 172 -13.91 -22.22 8.41
N GLY A 173 -13.38 -21.26 9.18
CA GLY A 173 -11.96 -21.24 9.55
C GLY A 173 -11.14 -20.08 8.99
N LEU A 174 -11.75 -19.16 8.21
CA LEU A 174 -11.07 -17.91 7.86
C LEU A 174 -10.89 -17.04 9.11
N ASP A 175 -9.81 -16.25 9.12
CA ASP A 175 -9.58 -15.23 10.16
C ASP A 175 -10.42 -13.99 9.88
N PHE A 176 -10.53 -13.66 8.60
CA PHE A 176 -11.16 -12.45 8.12
C PHE A 176 -12.12 -12.65 6.95
N THR A 177 -13.08 -11.74 6.86
CA THR A 177 -13.74 -11.39 5.60
C THR A 177 -13.62 -9.88 5.37
N LYS A 178 -14.02 -9.37 4.21
CA LYS A 178 -14.00 -7.93 3.95
C LYS A 178 -15.12 -7.46 3.05
N ASP A 179 -15.49 -6.20 3.26
CA ASP A 179 -16.19 -5.41 2.26
C ASP A 179 -15.40 -5.43 0.94
N ASP A 180 -16.10 -5.42 -0.19
CA ASP A 180 -15.46 -5.15 -1.48
C ASP A 180 -15.09 -3.66 -1.56
N GLU A 181 -14.05 -3.27 -2.32
CA GLU A 181 -13.57 -1.88 -2.34
C GLU A 181 -14.65 -0.88 -2.75
N ASN A 182 -15.58 -1.32 -3.61
CA ASN A 182 -16.69 -0.49 -4.05
C ASN A 182 -17.97 -0.67 -3.22
N VAL A 183 -17.95 -1.43 -2.13
CA VAL A 183 -19.05 -1.50 -1.16
C VAL A 183 -18.86 -0.39 -0.12
N ASN A 184 -19.66 0.66 -0.22
CA ASN A 184 -19.62 1.78 0.71
C ASN A 184 -21.01 1.93 1.36
N SER A 185 -21.90 2.73 0.76
CA SER A 185 -23.31 2.86 1.15
C SER A 185 -24.20 3.12 -0.06
N GLN A 186 -24.82 2.08 -0.59
CA GLN A 186 -25.60 2.12 -1.82
C GLN A 186 -27.11 1.95 -1.55
N PRO A 187 -27.99 2.25 -2.52
CA PRO A 187 -29.43 2.02 -2.38
C PRO A 187 -29.80 0.57 -1.98
N PHE A 188 -29.07 -0.42 -2.47
CA PHE A 188 -29.33 -1.84 -2.16
C PHE A 188 -28.83 -2.28 -0.77
N MET A 189 -27.91 -1.51 -0.16
CA MET A 189 -27.30 -1.82 1.13
C MET A 189 -26.67 -0.57 1.74
N ARG A 190 -27.37 0.05 2.70
CA ARG A 190 -26.82 1.15 3.48
C ARG A 190 -25.79 0.63 4.48
N TRP A 191 -24.74 1.44 4.69
CA TRP A 191 -23.57 1.01 5.46
C TRP A 191 -23.91 0.60 6.89
N ARG A 192 -24.80 1.34 7.55
CA ARG A 192 -25.13 1.10 8.96
C ARG A 192 -25.82 -0.26 9.17
N ASP A 193 -26.74 -0.63 8.28
CA ASP A 193 -27.41 -1.94 8.32
C ASP A 193 -26.39 -3.07 8.10
N ARG A 194 -25.47 -2.88 7.15
CA ARG A 194 -24.39 -3.86 6.91
C ARG A 194 -23.53 -4.05 8.15
N PHE A 195 -23.10 -2.97 8.79
CA PHE A 195 -22.24 -3.03 9.97
C PHE A 195 -22.91 -3.81 11.11
N LEU A 196 -24.21 -3.61 11.33
CA LEU A 196 -24.97 -4.33 12.36
C LEU A 196 -25.05 -5.84 12.09
N PHE A 197 -25.47 -6.26 10.88
CA PHE A 197 -25.57 -7.69 10.55
C PHE A 197 -24.19 -8.37 10.46
N VAL A 198 -23.15 -7.64 10.09
CA VAL A 198 -21.77 -8.15 10.10
C VAL A 198 -21.25 -8.30 11.52
N ALA A 199 -21.53 -7.37 12.43
CA ALA A 199 -21.16 -7.50 13.84
C ALA A 199 -21.82 -8.74 14.48
N GLU A 200 -23.12 -8.97 14.22
CA GLU A 200 -23.82 -10.20 14.64
C GLU A 200 -23.10 -11.46 14.11
N ALA A 201 -22.79 -11.49 12.81
CA ALA A 201 -22.10 -12.61 12.17
C ALA A 201 -20.69 -12.87 12.73
N LEU A 202 -19.94 -11.79 12.98
CA LEU A 202 -18.60 -11.83 13.55
C LEU A 202 -18.63 -12.46 14.94
N PHE A 203 -19.44 -11.93 15.85
CA PHE A 203 -19.49 -12.46 17.22
C PHE A 203 -20.08 -13.86 17.29
N LYS A 204 -21.04 -14.19 16.42
CA LYS A 204 -21.57 -15.56 16.31
C LYS A 204 -20.49 -16.57 15.91
N SER A 205 -19.72 -16.27 14.87
CA SER A 205 -18.63 -17.16 14.41
C SER A 205 -17.46 -17.25 15.40
N GLN A 206 -17.14 -16.16 16.08
CA GLN A 206 -16.14 -16.15 17.15
C GLN A 206 -16.59 -17.01 18.34
N ALA A 207 -17.85 -16.91 18.77
CA ALA A 207 -18.39 -17.74 19.84
C ALA A 207 -18.40 -19.24 19.49
N GLU A 208 -18.67 -19.58 18.23
CA GLU A 208 -18.68 -20.97 17.75
C GLU A 208 -17.28 -21.58 17.67
N THR A 209 -16.28 -20.80 17.24
CA THR A 209 -14.93 -21.30 16.95
C THR A 209 -13.93 -21.09 18.09
N GLY A 210 -14.19 -20.15 19.00
CA GLY A 210 -13.24 -19.74 20.05
C GLY A 210 -12.06 -18.91 19.54
N GLU A 211 -11.95 -18.63 18.24
CA GLU A 211 -10.90 -17.80 17.67
C GLU A 211 -11.38 -16.35 17.49
N VAL A 212 -10.50 -15.37 17.70
CA VAL A 212 -10.77 -13.97 17.31
C VAL A 212 -11.04 -13.90 15.80
N LYS A 213 -12.15 -13.25 15.41
CA LYS A 213 -12.57 -13.06 14.01
C LYS A 213 -12.68 -11.57 13.67
N GLY A 214 -12.50 -11.24 12.40
CA GLY A 214 -12.68 -9.88 11.90
C GLY A 214 -13.45 -9.79 10.58
N HIS A 215 -14.06 -8.65 10.35
CA HIS A 215 -14.56 -8.26 9.03
C HIS A 215 -14.11 -6.84 8.75
N TYR A 216 -13.47 -6.59 7.60
CA TYR A 216 -12.99 -5.26 7.27
C TYR A 216 -14.18 -4.40 6.83
N LEU A 217 -14.75 -3.66 7.77
CA LEU A 217 -15.88 -2.75 7.54
C LEU A 217 -15.38 -1.51 6.79
N ASN A 218 -15.90 -1.23 5.60
CA ASN A 218 -15.37 -0.17 4.73
C ASN A 218 -15.82 1.23 5.17
N ALA A 219 -14.84 2.03 5.62
CA ALA A 219 -15.02 3.41 6.04
C ALA A 219 -14.97 4.43 4.88
N THR A 220 -14.52 4.04 3.67
CA THR A 220 -14.43 4.94 2.51
C THR A 220 -15.75 5.65 2.23
N ALA A 221 -15.73 6.98 2.18
CA ALA A 221 -16.92 7.83 2.00
C ALA A 221 -16.62 9.05 1.12
N GLY A 222 -17.68 9.80 0.78
CA GLY A 222 -17.55 11.00 -0.05
C GLY A 222 -17.01 12.24 0.69
N THR A 223 -17.03 12.24 2.03
CA THR A 223 -16.43 13.31 2.85
C THR A 223 -15.74 12.70 4.07
N CYS A 224 -14.83 13.46 4.68
CA CYS A 224 -14.12 13.02 5.89
C CYS A 224 -15.08 12.79 7.06
N GLU A 225 -16.12 13.62 7.21
CA GLU A 225 -17.10 13.50 8.30
C GLU A 225 -17.86 12.17 8.21
N GLU A 226 -18.30 11.78 7.01
CA GLU A 226 -18.97 10.49 6.81
C GLU A 226 -18.01 9.30 6.92
N MET A 227 -16.74 9.45 6.55
CA MET A 227 -15.71 8.44 6.78
C MET A 227 -15.52 8.21 8.29
N MET A 228 -15.34 9.28 9.05
CA MET A 228 -15.16 9.23 10.50
C MET A 228 -16.38 8.67 11.22
N LYS A 229 -17.59 9.07 10.82
CA LYS A 229 -18.85 8.53 11.35
C LYS A 229 -18.94 7.00 11.23
N ARG A 230 -18.44 6.42 10.13
CA ARG A 230 -18.40 4.97 9.95
C ARG A 230 -17.36 4.31 10.84
N ALA A 231 -16.16 4.86 10.92
CA ALA A 231 -15.10 4.34 11.78
C ALA A 231 -15.52 4.37 13.26
N ILE A 232 -16.15 5.46 13.71
CA ILE A 232 -16.73 5.60 15.05
C ILE A 232 -17.77 4.50 15.31
N PHE A 233 -18.70 4.27 14.38
CA PHE A 233 -19.70 3.23 14.56
C PHE A 233 -19.10 1.82 14.55
N ALA A 234 -18.09 1.55 13.73
CA ALA A 234 -17.37 0.26 13.78
C ALA A 234 -16.73 0.03 15.16
N ARG A 235 -16.13 1.08 15.74
CA ARG A 235 -15.58 1.04 17.10
C ARG A 235 -16.66 0.81 18.16
N GLU A 236 -17.81 1.49 18.07
CA GLU A 236 -18.95 1.29 18.99
C GLU A 236 -19.48 -0.15 18.97
N LEU A 237 -19.41 -0.82 17.81
CA LEU A 237 -19.79 -2.22 17.67
C LEU A 237 -18.72 -3.20 18.18
N GLY A 238 -17.54 -2.72 18.57
CA GLY A 238 -16.42 -3.57 18.98
C GLY A 238 -15.77 -4.36 17.84
N ALA A 239 -15.89 -3.89 16.59
CA ALA A 239 -15.19 -4.51 15.47
C ALA A 239 -13.67 -4.34 15.64
N PRO A 240 -12.85 -5.37 15.34
CA PRO A 240 -11.39 -5.26 15.52
C PRO A 240 -10.69 -4.52 14.38
N ILE A 241 -11.34 -4.35 13.22
CA ILE A 241 -10.71 -3.89 11.99
C ILE A 241 -11.71 -3.16 11.08
N VAL A 242 -11.24 -2.10 10.43
CA VAL A 242 -11.94 -1.38 9.35
C VAL A 242 -11.08 -1.41 8.07
N MET A 243 -11.65 -0.98 6.94
CA MET A 243 -10.86 -0.74 5.73
C MET A 243 -11.07 0.63 5.09
N HIS A 244 -10.09 1.04 4.30
CA HIS A 244 -10.11 2.28 3.54
C HIS A 244 -9.44 2.13 2.16
N ASP A 245 -9.98 2.84 1.16
CA ASP A 245 -9.46 2.90 -0.19
C ASP A 245 -8.57 4.14 -0.35
N TYR A 246 -7.33 4.07 0.12
CA TYR A 246 -6.51 5.25 0.40
C TYR A 246 -6.21 6.17 -0.79
N LEU A 247 -6.10 5.66 -2.02
CA LEU A 247 -5.84 6.50 -3.20
C LEU A 247 -7.10 7.21 -3.65
N THR A 248 -8.24 6.51 -3.69
CA THR A 248 -9.52 7.09 -4.11
C THR A 248 -10.13 7.98 -3.03
N GLY A 249 -9.86 7.70 -1.75
CA GLY A 249 -10.19 8.60 -0.63
C GLY A 249 -9.18 9.72 -0.43
N GLY A 250 -7.93 9.50 -0.83
CA GLY A 250 -6.82 10.45 -0.73
C GLY A 250 -5.97 10.29 0.55
N PHE A 251 -4.69 10.65 0.45
CA PHE A 251 -3.73 10.53 1.56
C PHE A 251 -4.09 11.38 2.80
N THR A 252 -4.70 12.55 2.62
CA THR A 252 -5.15 13.39 3.75
C THR A 252 -6.24 12.70 4.58
N ALA A 253 -7.23 12.09 3.92
CA ALA A 253 -8.26 11.31 4.58
C ALA A 253 -7.68 10.04 5.21
N ASN A 254 -6.78 9.34 4.50
CA ASN A 254 -6.14 8.14 5.02
C ASN A 254 -5.33 8.41 6.30
N THR A 255 -4.52 9.47 6.32
CA THR A 255 -3.69 9.83 7.47
C THR A 255 -4.55 10.19 8.68
N SER A 256 -5.64 10.94 8.46
CA SER A 256 -6.65 11.21 9.51
C SER A 256 -7.26 9.93 10.08
N LEU A 257 -7.62 8.97 9.22
CA LEU A 257 -8.18 7.70 9.65
C LEU A 257 -7.14 6.82 10.36
N ALA A 258 -5.88 6.84 9.94
CA ALA A 258 -4.80 6.11 10.60
C ALA A 258 -4.53 6.62 12.02
N HIS A 259 -4.55 7.93 12.24
CA HIS A 259 -4.48 8.52 13.59
C HIS A 259 -5.69 8.08 14.43
N TYR A 260 -6.90 8.17 13.88
CA TYR A 260 -8.10 7.71 14.58
C TYR A 260 -8.02 6.23 14.98
N CYS A 261 -7.58 5.37 14.06
CA CYS A 261 -7.43 3.94 14.29
C CYS A 261 -6.43 3.62 15.41
N ARG A 262 -5.29 4.34 15.46
CA ARG A 262 -4.32 4.25 16.56
C ARG A 262 -4.97 4.61 17.89
N ASP A 263 -5.63 5.76 17.96
CA ASP A 263 -6.23 6.28 19.20
C ASP A 263 -7.41 5.44 19.70
N ASN A 264 -8.04 4.66 18.82
CA ASN A 264 -9.24 3.88 19.11
C ASN A 264 -9.04 2.37 19.04
N GLY A 265 -7.80 1.90 18.86
CA GLY A 265 -7.44 0.49 18.88
C GLY A 265 -7.98 -0.34 17.70
N LEU A 266 -8.41 0.30 16.61
CA LEU A 266 -8.90 -0.35 15.40
C LEU A 266 -7.74 -0.69 14.46
N LEU A 267 -7.68 -1.93 13.99
CA LEU A 267 -6.80 -2.27 12.86
C LEU A 267 -7.29 -1.57 11.58
N LEU A 268 -6.36 -1.18 10.70
CA LEU A 268 -6.67 -0.46 9.46
C LEU A 268 -6.19 -1.22 8.23
N HIS A 269 -7.11 -1.86 7.53
CA HIS A 269 -6.81 -2.49 6.24
C HIS A 269 -6.86 -1.49 5.08
N ILE A 270 -5.82 -1.45 4.25
CA ILE A 270 -5.77 -0.56 3.09
C ILE A 270 -5.97 -1.36 1.80
N HIS A 271 -6.98 -0.96 1.06
CA HIS A 271 -7.18 -1.42 -0.31
C HIS A 271 -6.65 -0.37 -1.29
N ARG A 272 -5.92 -0.84 -2.32
CA ARG A 272 -5.20 0.03 -3.28
C ARG A 272 -6.00 0.37 -4.53
N ALA A 273 -7.31 0.59 -4.40
CA ALA A 273 -8.15 0.95 -5.56
C ALA A 273 -7.51 2.11 -6.34
N MET A 274 -7.58 2.09 -7.68
CA MET A 274 -6.96 3.06 -8.60
C MET A 274 -5.43 2.93 -8.81
N HIS A 275 -4.68 2.14 -8.02
CA HIS A 275 -3.21 2.08 -8.14
C HIS A 275 -2.69 1.79 -9.55
N ALA A 276 -3.31 0.84 -10.27
CA ALA A 276 -2.90 0.43 -11.62
C ALA A 276 -3.15 1.48 -12.71
N VAL A 277 -3.87 2.56 -12.41
CA VAL A 277 -3.92 3.75 -13.28
C VAL A 277 -2.57 4.47 -13.27
N ILE A 278 -1.85 4.39 -12.14
CA ILE A 278 -0.61 5.12 -11.87
C ILE A 278 0.62 4.23 -12.08
N ASP A 279 0.57 2.95 -11.68
CA ASP A 279 1.78 2.14 -11.52
C ASP A 279 2.05 1.09 -12.59
N ARG A 280 1.09 0.85 -13.49
CA ARG A 280 1.09 -0.27 -14.41
C ARG A 280 2.15 -0.16 -15.51
N GLN A 281 2.26 1.02 -16.12
CA GLN A 281 3.12 1.19 -17.29
C GLN A 281 4.57 1.47 -16.85
N ARG A 282 5.53 0.82 -17.50
CA ARG A 282 6.95 0.96 -17.15
C ARG A 282 7.53 2.32 -17.57
N ASN A 283 6.98 2.95 -18.59
CA ASN A 283 7.49 4.20 -19.13
C ASN A 283 6.97 5.46 -18.41
N HIS A 284 5.77 5.42 -17.81
CA HIS A 284 5.14 6.60 -17.22
C HIS A 284 4.37 6.27 -15.93
N GLY A 285 4.38 7.19 -14.96
CA GLY A 285 3.56 7.12 -13.74
C GLY A 285 4.39 6.98 -12.45
N MET A 286 3.92 6.22 -11.47
CA MET A 286 4.69 5.99 -10.22
C MET A 286 4.69 4.52 -9.90
N HIS A 287 5.86 3.92 -9.70
CA HIS A 287 5.93 2.51 -9.36
C HIS A 287 5.23 2.22 -8.01
N PHE A 288 4.58 1.06 -7.89
CA PHE A 288 3.84 0.68 -6.68
C PHE A 288 4.68 0.74 -5.39
N ARG A 289 5.98 0.43 -5.46
CA ARG A 289 6.92 0.57 -4.32
C ARG A 289 6.92 1.96 -3.69
N VAL A 290 6.79 3.01 -4.50
CA VAL A 290 6.68 4.40 -4.02
C VAL A 290 5.38 4.58 -3.25
N LEU A 291 4.28 4.06 -3.80
CA LEU A 291 2.96 4.08 -3.16
C LEU A 291 2.94 3.23 -1.87
N ALA A 292 3.71 2.15 -1.80
CA ALA A 292 3.86 1.30 -0.64
C ALA A 292 4.63 2.01 0.49
N LYS A 293 5.76 2.66 0.18
CA LYS A 293 6.50 3.51 1.14
C LYS A 293 5.63 4.67 1.64
N ALA A 294 4.91 5.33 0.74
CA ALA A 294 3.99 6.42 1.07
C ALA A 294 2.83 5.95 1.98
N LEU A 295 2.28 4.76 1.73
CA LEU A 295 1.25 4.19 2.61
C LEU A 295 1.83 3.81 3.98
N ARG A 296 3.00 3.19 4.05
CA ARG A 296 3.65 2.86 5.32
C ARG A 296 3.84 4.10 6.19
N MET A 297 4.23 5.24 5.60
CA MET A 297 4.30 6.53 6.29
C MET A 297 2.91 7.08 6.69
N SER A 298 1.95 7.14 5.76
CA SER A 298 0.59 7.66 6.02
C SER A 298 -0.15 6.85 7.09
N GLY A 299 0.10 5.55 7.14
CA GLY A 299 -0.46 4.62 8.11
C GLY A 299 -1.51 3.68 7.51
N GLY A 300 -1.25 2.40 7.65
CA GLY A 300 -2.16 1.29 7.38
C GLY A 300 -1.53 0.01 7.91
N ASP A 301 -2.30 -0.85 8.56
CA ASP A 301 -1.80 -2.11 9.12
C ASP A 301 -1.64 -3.18 8.04
N HIS A 302 -2.51 -3.13 7.02
CA HIS A 302 -2.44 -3.99 5.85
C HIS A 302 -2.36 -3.17 4.56
N VAL A 303 -1.74 -3.71 3.51
CA VAL A 303 -1.95 -3.20 2.14
C VAL A 303 -1.90 -4.32 1.10
N HIS A 304 -2.76 -4.26 0.08
CA HIS A 304 -2.70 -5.19 -1.05
C HIS A 304 -1.37 -5.08 -1.80
N ALA A 305 -0.67 -6.21 -1.97
CA ALA A 305 0.71 -6.28 -2.49
C ALA A 305 0.85 -7.22 -3.70
N GLY A 306 -0.25 -7.49 -4.43
CA GLY A 306 -0.22 -8.42 -5.57
C GLY A 306 -0.20 -9.88 -5.15
N THR A 307 -0.09 -10.78 -6.11
CA THR A 307 -0.17 -12.24 -5.86
C THR A 307 0.88 -13.05 -6.61
N VAL A 308 1.56 -12.45 -7.59
CA VAL A 308 2.42 -13.10 -8.59
C VAL A 308 1.66 -14.09 -9.50
N VAL A 309 0.97 -15.07 -8.91
CA VAL A 309 0.29 -16.18 -9.60
C VAL A 309 -1.21 -15.97 -9.83
N GLY A 310 -1.79 -14.90 -9.29
CA GLY A 310 -3.20 -14.60 -9.43
C GLY A 310 -3.54 -13.87 -10.74
N LYS A 311 -4.73 -13.29 -10.79
CA LYS A 311 -5.27 -12.68 -12.03
C LYS A 311 -4.73 -11.28 -12.34
N LEU A 312 -4.06 -10.64 -11.39
CA LEU A 312 -3.55 -9.28 -11.51
C LEU A 312 -2.03 -9.35 -11.68
N GLU A 313 -1.46 -8.40 -12.42
CA GLU A 313 -0.02 -8.32 -12.65
C GLU A 313 0.78 -8.30 -11.33
N GLY A 314 1.93 -8.97 -11.35
CA GLY A 314 2.93 -8.95 -10.31
C GLY A 314 4.14 -9.76 -10.76
N GLU A 315 5.16 -9.08 -11.28
CA GLU A 315 6.47 -9.72 -11.50
C GLU A 315 7.06 -10.09 -10.13
N ARG A 316 7.65 -11.29 -10.02
CA ARG A 316 7.99 -11.90 -8.74
C ARG A 316 9.07 -11.11 -7.99
N GLU A 317 10.20 -10.81 -8.64
CA GLU A 317 11.32 -10.15 -7.96
C GLU A 317 10.97 -8.72 -7.54
N VAL A 318 10.26 -7.99 -8.40
CA VAL A 318 9.71 -6.67 -8.08
C VAL A 318 8.72 -6.75 -6.91
N THR A 319 7.90 -7.81 -6.86
CA THR A 319 6.95 -8.04 -5.76
C THR A 319 7.66 -8.27 -4.43
N LEU A 320 8.70 -9.12 -4.42
CA LEU A 320 9.52 -9.35 -3.23
C LEU A 320 10.14 -8.04 -2.73
N GLY A 321 10.70 -7.21 -3.62
CA GLY A 321 11.30 -5.92 -3.22
C GLY A 321 10.34 -4.97 -2.50
N PHE A 322 9.11 -4.77 -2.99
CA PHE A 322 8.16 -3.89 -2.29
C PHE A 322 7.47 -4.56 -1.10
N VAL A 323 7.48 -5.90 -1.02
CA VAL A 323 7.08 -6.63 0.20
C VAL A 323 8.11 -6.41 1.31
N ASP A 324 9.39 -6.50 1.01
CA ASP A 324 10.48 -6.21 1.96
C ASP A 324 10.38 -4.74 2.43
N SER A 325 10.11 -3.81 1.51
CA SER A 325 9.87 -2.38 1.84
C SER A 325 8.68 -2.14 2.79
N LEU A 326 7.68 -3.04 2.80
CA LEU A 326 6.52 -2.95 3.67
C LEU A 326 6.79 -3.54 5.06
N ARG A 327 7.62 -4.58 5.17
CA ARG A 327 7.78 -5.36 6.40
C ARG A 327 9.04 -5.00 7.17
N ASP A 328 10.16 -4.88 6.46
CA ASP A 328 11.48 -4.91 7.08
C ASP A 328 11.84 -3.53 7.63
N ASP A 329 12.74 -3.50 8.60
CA ASP A 329 13.24 -2.25 9.19
C ASP A 329 14.34 -1.62 8.33
N TYR A 330 15.16 -2.45 7.68
CA TYR A 330 16.25 -2.02 6.83
C TYR A 330 16.25 -2.82 5.53
N ILE A 331 16.25 -2.12 4.40
CA ILE A 331 16.22 -2.70 3.06
C ILE A 331 17.42 -2.18 2.29
N GLU A 332 18.33 -3.07 1.89
CA GLU A 332 19.50 -2.70 1.09
C GLU A 332 19.13 -2.38 -0.37
N LYS A 333 19.90 -1.50 -0.99
CA LYS A 333 19.82 -1.26 -2.43
C LYS A 333 20.04 -2.57 -3.20
N ASP A 334 19.00 -2.98 -3.93
CA ASP A 334 19.03 -4.14 -4.82
C ASP A 334 18.25 -3.85 -6.11
N ARG A 335 19.00 -3.56 -7.18
CA ARG A 335 18.43 -3.24 -8.50
C ARG A 335 17.74 -4.45 -9.14
N SER A 336 18.04 -5.69 -8.75
CA SER A 336 17.40 -6.89 -9.30
C SER A 336 15.93 -7.01 -8.86
N ARG A 337 15.62 -6.53 -7.65
CA ARG A 337 14.25 -6.37 -7.11
C ARG A 337 13.67 -4.97 -7.31
N GLY A 338 14.40 -4.11 -8.03
CA GLY A 338 14.00 -2.74 -8.33
C GLY A 338 14.08 -1.78 -7.13
N ILE A 339 14.87 -2.08 -6.10
CA ILE A 339 15.18 -1.17 -5.01
C ILE A 339 16.37 -0.29 -5.43
N TYR A 340 16.13 1.01 -5.61
CA TYR A 340 17.16 1.94 -6.09
C TYR A 340 17.98 2.53 -4.96
N PHE A 341 17.38 2.61 -3.76
CA PHE A 341 18.00 3.18 -2.59
C PHE A 341 17.85 2.25 -1.39
N THR A 342 18.90 2.17 -0.59
CA THR A 342 18.79 1.63 0.77
C THR A 342 17.78 2.45 1.56
N GLN A 343 16.89 1.78 2.29
CA GLN A 343 15.84 2.38 3.09
C GLN A 343 15.94 1.87 4.53
N ASP A 344 16.12 2.79 5.48
CA ASP A 344 16.04 2.55 6.92
C ASP A 344 14.73 3.15 7.44
N TRP A 345 13.91 2.34 8.11
CA TRP A 345 12.63 2.73 8.67
C TRP A 345 12.71 3.11 10.14
N VAL A 346 13.86 2.95 10.79
CA VAL A 346 14.14 3.37 12.18
C VAL A 346 12.99 3.03 13.13
N SER A 347 12.58 1.76 13.09
CA SER A 347 11.52 1.15 13.89
C SER A 347 10.09 1.58 13.57
N MET A 348 9.83 2.20 12.41
CA MET A 348 8.46 2.34 11.93
C MET A 348 7.84 0.95 11.74
N PRO A 349 6.66 0.66 12.32
CA PRO A 349 6.07 -0.68 12.24
C PRO A 349 5.95 -1.18 10.80
N GLY A 350 6.10 -2.50 10.63
CA GLY A 350 5.86 -3.17 9.36
C GLY A 350 4.36 -3.26 9.04
N VAL A 351 4.04 -3.33 7.76
CA VAL A 351 2.68 -3.46 7.20
C VAL A 351 2.51 -4.88 6.66
N PHE A 352 1.39 -5.54 6.96
CA PHE A 352 1.10 -6.84 6.34
C PHE A 352 0.85 -6.68 4.84
N PRO A 353 1.64 -7.35 3.98
CA PRO A 353 1.30 -7.53 2.59
C PRO A 353 0.08 -8.45 2.46
N VAL A 354 -0.92 -7.99 1.69
CA VAL A 354 -2.12 -8.77 1.40
C VAL A 354 -2.07 -9.30 -0.03
N ALA A 355 -2.04 -10.62 -0.16
CA ALA A 355 -2.12 -11.31 -1.45
C ALA A 355 -3.57 -11.64 -1.77
N SER A 356 -4.13 -10.97 -2.79
CA SER A 356 -5.56 -11.06 -3.13
C SER A 356 -5.81 -10.95 -4.63
N GLY A 357 -6.69 -11.81 -5.15
CA GLY A 357 -7.22 -11.71 -6.51
C GLY A 357 -6.94 -12.92 -7.39
N GLY A 358 -7.97 -13.75 -7.64
CA GLY A 358 -7.86 -14.88 -8.57
C GLY A 358 -7.00 -16.04 -8.06
N ILE A 359 -6.78 -16.15 -6.75
CA ILE A 359 -6.05 -17.25 -6.12
C ILE A 359 -7.00 -18.31 -5.55
N HIS A 360 -6.53 -19.56 -5.47
CA HIS A 360 -7.24 -20.75 -4.98
C HIS A 360 -6.26 -21.73 -4.32
N VAL A 361 -6.76 -22.81 -3.73
CA VAL A 361 -5.97 -23.78 -2.94
C VAL A 361 -4.69 -24.29 -3.61
N TRP A 362 -4.66 -24.50 -4.93
CA TRP A 362 -3.43 -24.94 -5.63
C TRP A 362 -2.29 -23.91 -5.65
N HIS A 363 -2.60 -22.63 -5.40
CA HIS A 363 -1.58 -21.59 -5.29
C HIS A 363 -0.99 -21.51 -3.87
N MET A 364 -1.54 -22.23 -2.89
CA MET A 364 -1.13 -22.11 -1.50
C MET A 364 0.37 -22.37 -1.25
N PRO A 365 1.02 -23.39 -1.87
CA PRO A 365 2.46 -23.59 -1.69
C PRO A 365 3.27 -22.38 -2.16
N ALA A 366 3.01 -21.90 -3.39
CA ALA A 366 3.69 -20.75 -3.97
C ALA A 366 3.46 -19.47 -3.15
N LEU A 367 2.24 -19.22 -2.68
CA LEU A 367 1.93 -18.05 -1.86
C LEU A 367 2.64 -18.09 -0.49
N THR A 368 2.72 -19.28 0.12
CA THR A 368 3.39 -19.49 1.40
C THR A 368 4.90 -19.30 1.29
N GLU A 369 5.48 -19.65 0.14
CA GLU A 369 6.88 -19.43 -0.18
C GLU A 369 7.19 -17.96 -0.49
N ILE A 370 6.40 -17.32 -1.35
CA ILE A 370 6.60 -15.92 -1.77
C ILE A 370 6.43 -14.95 -0.60
N PHE A 371 5.30 -15.05 0.11
CA PHE A 371 4.91 -14.04 1.08
C PHE A 371 5.27 -14.40 2.51
N GLY A 372 5.57 -15.67 2.81
CA GLY A 372 5.86 -16.12 4.16
C GLY A 372 4.70 -15.90 5.14
N ASP A 373 4.99 -16.07 6.43
CA ASP A 373 3.94 -16.07 7.47
C ASP A 373 3.33 -14.69 7.69
N ASP A 374 4.14 -13.63 7.61
CA ASP A 374 3.69 -12.24 7.76
C ASP A 374 3.00 -11.73 6.49
N SER A 375 1.84 -12.34 6.19
CA SER A 375 0.99 -12.00 5.06
C SER A 375 -0.49 -12.31 5.34
N VAL A 376 -1.38 -11.71 4.56
CA VAL A 376 -2.80 -12.08 4.52
C VAL A 376 -3.15 -12.62 3.14
N LEU A 377 -3.57 -13.88 3.05
CA LEU A 377 -3.97 -14.53 1.80
C LEU A 377 -5.50 -14.49 1.65
N GLN A 378 -6.00 -13.85 0.58
CA GLN A 378 -7.43 -13.60 0.41
C GLN A 378 -8.08 -14.37 -0.75
N PHE A 379 -9.06 -15.20 -0.41
CA PHE A 379 -9.74 -16.11 -1.32
C PHE A 379 -11.22 -15.73 -1.47
N GLY A 380 -11.53 -14.68 -2.24
CA GLY A 380 -12.93 -14.29 -2.52
C GLY A 380 -13.70 -15.38 -3.30
N GLY A 381 -13.47 -15.44 -4.61
CA GLY A 381 -14.05 -16.50 -5.45
C GLY A 381 -13.59 -17.90 -5.04
N GLY A 382 -12.36 -18.04 -4.53
CA GLY A 382 -11.82 -19.31 -4.01
C GLY A 382 -12.46 -19.82 -2.73
N THR A 383 -13.35 -19.04 -2.09
CA THR A 383 -14.18 -19.49 -0.95
C THR A 383 -15.65 -19.59 -1.36
N LEU A 384 -16.23 -18.48 -1.85
CA LEU A 384 -17.67 -18.40 -2.16
C LEU A 384 -18.05 -19.21 -3.41
N GLY A 385 -17.09 -19.54 -4.28
CA GLY A 385 -17.31 -20.38 -5.46
C GLY A 385 -17.19 -21.88 -5.18
N HIS A 386 -16.95 -22.29 -3.93
CA HIS A 386 -16.85 -23.71 -3.58
C HIS A 386 -18.21 -24.41 -3.76
N PRO A 387 -18.27 -25.60 -4.42
CA PRO A 387 -19.54 -26.24 -4.77
C PRO A 387 -20.41 -26.65 -3.58
N TRP A 388 -19.81 -26.74 -2.38
CA TRP A 388 -20.52 -27.07 -1.13
C TRP A 388 -20.80 -25.86 -0.24
N GLY A 389 -20.63 -24.64 -0.77
CA GLY A 389 -20.87 -23.39 -0.05
C GLY A 389 -19.66 -22.84 0.70
N ASN A 390 -19.87 -21.70 1.35
CA ASN A 390 -18.80 -20.85 1.88
C ASN A 390 -17.99 -21.51 3.00
N ALA A 391 -18.64 -22.19 3.96
CA ALA A 391 -17.93 -22.80 5.07
C ALA A 391 -16.98 -23.93 4.61
N PRO A 392 -17.41 -24.90 3.76
CA PRO A 392 -16.47 -25.85 3.16
C PRO A 392 -15.36 -25.19 2.34
N GLY A 393 -15.65 -24.11 1.60
CA GLY A 393 -14.61 -23.35 0.89
C GLY A 393 -13.57 -22.73 1.83
N ALA A 394 -14.02 -22.19 2.97
CA ALA A 394 -13.15 -21.64 4.00
C ALA A 394 -12.28 -22.74 4.64
N VAL A 395 -12.88 -23.91 4.94
CA VAL A 395 -12.16 -25.07 5.45
C VAL A 395 -11.08 -25.52 4.47
N ALA A 396 -11.40 -25.61 3.17
CA ALA A 396 -10.44 -26.02 2.15
C ALA A 396 -9.21 -25.09 2.11
N ASN A 397 -9.42 -23.77 2.18
CA ASN A 397 -8.32 -22.80 2.22
C ASN A 397 -7.51 -22.88 3.53
N ARG A 398 -8.18 -23.09 4.68
CA ARG A 398 -7.52 -23.24 5.97
C ARG A 398 -6.65 -24.49 6.03
N VAL A 399 -7.19 -25.64 5.65
CA VAL A 399 -6.49 -26.92 5.60
C VAL A 399 -5.28 -26.84 4.66
N ALA A 400 -5.45 -26.27 3.46
CA ALA A 400 -4.33 -26.11 2.52
C ALA A 400 -3.21 -25.23 3.11
N SER A 401 -3.55 -24.13 3.77
CA SER A 401 -2.55 -23.23 4.40
C SER A 401 -1.79 -23.93 5.52
N GLU A 402 -2.50 -24.58 6.45
CA GLU A 402 -1.86 -25.28 7.57
C GLU A 402 -0.98 -26.44 7.10
N ALA A 403 -1.40 -27.19 6.08
CA ALA A 403 -0.60 -28.26 5.48
C ALA A 403 0.69 -27.73 4.81
N CYS A 404 0.61 -26.60 4.08
CA CYS A 404 1.79 -25.98 3.46
C CYS A 404 2.76 -25.48 4.53
N VAL A 405 2.25 -24.83 5.58
CA VAL A 405 3.08 -24.35 6.70
C VAL A 405 3.74 -25.51 7.45
N GLN A 406 3.01 -26.60 7.68
CA GLN A 406 3.57 -27.81 8.28
C GLN A 406 4.71 -28.38 7.42
N ALA A 407 4.45 -28.60 6.13
CA ALA A 407 5.44 -29.13 5.19
C ALA A 407 6.71 -28.26 5.12
N ARG A 408 6.55 -26.93 5.05
CA ARG A 408 7.67 -25.98 5.06
C ARG A 408 8.48 -26.07 6.36
N LYS A 409 7.82 -26.20 7.51
CA LYS A 409 8.49 -26.38 8.82
C LYS A 409 9.22 -27.72 8.94
N GLU A 410 8.75 -28.73 8.22
CA GLU A 410 9.40 -30.04 8.09
C GLU A 410 10.55 -30.05 7.05
N GLY A 411 10.88 -28.90 6.44
CA GLY A 411 11.99 -28.74 5.51
C GLY A 411 11.71 -29.23 4.09
N ARG A 412 10.44 -29.33 3.70
CA ARG A 412 10.06 -29.71 2.34
C ARG A 412 10.10 -28.50 1.41
N ASP A 413 10.63 -28.72 0.21
CA ASP A 413 10.53 -27.84 -0.96
C ASP A 413 9.13 -27.92 -1.58
#